data_AF-A0A1G2U670-F1
#
_entry.id   AF-A0A1G2U670-F1
#
_cell.length_a   1.000
_cell.length_b   1.000
_cell.length_c   1.000
_cell.angle_alpha   90.00
_cell.angle_beta   90.00
_cell.angle_gamma   90.00
#
_symmetry.space_group_name_H-M   'P 1'
#
loop_
_entity.id
_entity.type
_entity.pdbx_description
1 polymer ?
#
loop_
_entity_poly.entity_id
_entity_poly.type
_entity_poly.pdbx_seq_one_letter_code
_entity_poly.pdbx_strand_id
1 'polypeptide(L)'
;MKVIFLKDVKGQGRKFEEKSVADGYALNFLLPRNFAVTADNASRVKVEELKKASEANKAKEAMELEEKEKKRLEKHQALEEFRKAQHS
;
A
#
# COMPACT_ATOMS: atom_id res chain seq x y z
N MET A 1 -13.53 20.40 8.47
CA MET A 1 -14.18 19.35 7.66
C MET A 1 -13.60 17.99 7.98
N LYS A 2 -14.44 16.96 8.17
CA LYS A 2 -13.95 15.58 8.34
C LYS A 2 -13.77 14.90 6.99
N VAL A 3 -12.60 14.29 6.79
CA VAL A 3 -12.25 13.58 5.56
C VAL A 3 -11.63 12.23 5.88
N ILE A 4 -11.74 11.29 4.94
CA ILE A 4 -11.08 9.99 5.00
C ILE A 4 -10.02 9.96 3.91
N PHE A 5 -8.76 9.75 4.29
CA PHE A 5 -7.64 9.74 3.35
C PHE A 5 -7.69 8.50 2.44
N LEU A 6 -7.55 8.68 1.13
CA LEU A 6 -7.42 7.60 0.15
C LEU A 6 -5.95 7.21 -0.11
N LYS A 7 -5.01 8.05 0.31
CA LYS A 7 -3.56 7.89 0.15
C LYS A 7 -2.85 8.39 1.40
N ASP A 8 -1.62 7.91 1.62
CA ASP A 8 -0.76 8.46 2.67
C ASP A 8 -0.35 9.89 2.32
N VAL A 9 -0.62 10.84 3.23
CA VAL A 9 -0.24 12.24 3.11
C VAL A 9 0.68 12.59 4.27
N LYS A 10 1.94 12.88 3.94
CA LYS A 10 3.01 13.13 4.92
C LYS A 10 2.60 14.24 5.90
N GLY A 11 2.69 13.93 7.19
CA GLY A 11 2.36 14.85 8.29
C GLY A 11 0.86 15.13 8.47
N GLN A 12 -0.02 14.56 7.64
CA GLN A 12 -1.46 14.81 7.69
C GLN A 12 -2.24 13.57 8.09
N GLY A 13 -2.02 12.43 7.43
CA GLY A 13 -2.72 11.19 7.75
C GLY A 13 -2.31 10.03 6.83
N ARG A 14 -2.62 8.81 7.27
CA ARG A 14 -2.39 7.57 6.51
C ARG A 14 -3.59 7.21 5.65
N LYS A 15 -3.39 6.36 4.65
CA LYS A 15 -4.45 5.77 3.84
C LYS A 15 -5.48 5.10 4.75
N PHE A 16 -6.75 5.40 4.48
CA PHE A 16 -7.95 5.00 5.23
C PHE A 16 -8.11 5.60 6.63
N GLU A 17 -7.29 6.59 7.01
CA GLU A 17 -7.46 7.34 8.26
C GLU A 17 -8.55 8.42 8.10
N GLU A 18 -9.48 8.50 9.06
CA GLU A 18 -10.43 9.61 9.17
C GLU A 18 -9.83 10.72 10.04
N LYS A 19 -9.78 11.96 9.53
CA LYS A 19 -9.26 13.10 10.27
C LYS A 19 -10.04 14.39 10.00
N SER A 20 -10.08 15.26 11.00
CA SER A 20 -10.57 16.63 10.83
C SER A 20 -9.46 17.51 10.28
N VAL A 21 -9.72 18.16 9.15
CA VAL A 21 -8.79 19.08 8.48
C VAL A 21 -9.46 20.42 8.21
N ALA A 22 -8.67 21.45 7.91
CA ALA A 22 -9.19 22.74 7.48
C ALA A 22 -9.98 22.60 6.16
N ASP A 23 -11.12 23.31 6.08
CA ASP A 23 -12.04 23.21 4.95
C ASP A 23 -11.35 23.59 3.63
N GLY A 24 -10.57 24.67 3.63
CA GLY A 24 -9.78 25.07 2.46
C GLY A 24 -8.76 24.03 2.01
N TYR A 25 -8.17 23.27 2.94
CA TYR A 25 -7.24 22.18 2.60
C TYR A 25 -7.99 20.98 2.01
N ALA A 26 -9.16 20.64 2.55
CA ALA A 26 -10.01 19.61 1.97
C ALA A 26 -10.50 19.99 0.56
N LEU A 27 -11.11 21.16 0.41
CA LEU A 27 -11.77 21.61 -0.82
C LEU A 27 -10.79 21.96 -1.95
N ASN A 28 -9.66 22.60 -1.64
CA ASN A 28 -8.73 23.08 -2.68
C ASN A 28 -7.60 22.10 -2.99
N PHE A 29 -7.28 21.18 -2.07
CA PHE A 29 -6.13 20.29 -2.22
C PHE A 29 -6.49 18.81 -2.20
N LEU A 30 -7.16 18.33 -1.15
CA LEU A 30 -7.36 16.88 -0.95
C LEU A 30 -8.43 16.28 -1.88
N LEU A 31 -9.60 16.91 -1.96
CA LEU A 31 -10.73 16.40 -2.74
C LEU A 31 -10.45 16.47 -4.25
N PRO A 32 -9.97 17.59 -4.84
CA PRO A 32 -9.72 17.65 -6.28
C PRO A 32 -8.61 16.70 -6.75
N ARG A 33 -7.67 16.35 -5.87
CA ARG A 33 -6.58 15.41 -6.16
C ARG A 33 -6.92 13.95 -5.83
N ASN A 34 -8.13 13.67 -5.34
CA ASN A 34 -8.53 12.35 -4.85
C ASN A 34 -7.58 11.79 -3.77
N PHE A 35 -7.06 12.66 -2.90
CA PHE A 35 -6.23 12.27 -1.76
C PHE A 35 -7.06 11.94 -0.53
N ALA A 36 -8.29 12.46 -0.47
CA ALA A 36 -9.26 12.13 0.55
C ALA A 36 -10.69 12.19 -0.03
N VAL A 37 -11.66 11.68 0.73
CA VAL A 37 -13.10 11.82 0.49
C VAL A 37 -13.77 12.40 1.72
N THR A 38 -14.98 12.94 1.58
CA THR A 38 -15.82 13.38 2.70
C THR A 38 -16.11 12.22 3.66
N ALA A 39 -16.07 12.48 4.97
CA ALA A 39 -16.37 11.45 5.97
C ALA A 39 -17.88 11.29 6.22
N ASP A 40 -18.63 10.99 5.16
CA ASP A 40 -20.04 10.62 5.20
C ASP A 40 -20.24 9.10 5.27
N ASN A 41 -21.48 8.65 5.55
CA ASN A 41 -21.77 7.24 5.76
C ASN A 41 -21.53 6.39 4.49
N ALA A 42 -21.84 6.91 3.30
CA ALA A 42 -21.64 6.17 2.05
C ALA A 42 -20.13 6.02 1.75
N SER A 43 -19.37 7.08 1.96
CA SER A 43 -17.92 7.11 1.79
C SER A 43 -17.21 6.18 2.78
N ARG A 44 -17.68 6.09 4.04
CA ARG A 44 -17.15 5.12 5.02
C ARG A 44 -17.33 3.68 4.55
N VAL A 45 -18.52 3.31 4.08
CA VAL A 45 -18.78 1.95 3.57
C VAL A 45 -17.86 1.63 2.40
N LYS A 46 -17.76 2.55 1.43
CA LYS A 46 -16.89 2.38 0.26
C LYS A 46 -15.41 2.28 0.63
N VAL A 47 -14.96 3.08 1.60
CA VAL A 47 -13.57 3.04 2.08
C VAL A 47 -13.28 1.70 2.77
N GLU A 48 -14.20 1.18 3.57
CA GLU A 48 -14.04 -0.13 4.22
C GLU A 48 -13.94 -1.27 3.20
N GLU A 49 -14.73 -1.23 2.13
CA GLU A 49 -14.60 -2.18 1.01
C GLU A 49 -13.23 -2.08 0.32
N LEU A 50 -12.77 -0.86 0.03
CA LEU A 50 -11.46 -0.60 -0.55
C LEU A 50 -10.31 -1.05 0.37
N LYS A 51 -10.48 -0.92 1.69
CA LYS A 51 -9.52 -1.36 2.68
C LYS A 51 -9.39 -2.88 2.68
N LYS A 52 -10.50 -3.60 2.73
CA LYS A 52 -10.52 -5.08 2.64
C LYS A 52 -9.88 -5.58 1.35
N ALA A 53 -10.22 -4.98 0.21
CA ALA A 53 -9.62 -5.33 -1.08
C ALA A 53 -8.09 -5.06 -1.09
N SER A 54 -7.66 -3.93 -0.52
CA SER A 54 -6.24 -3.59 -0.42
C SER A 54 -5.47 -4.53 0.49
N GLU A 55 -6.05 -4.98 1.60
CA GLU A 55 -5.44 -5.95 2.51
C GLU A 55 -5.28 -7.32 1.85
N ALA A 56 -6.30 -7.78 1.12
CA ALA A 56 -6.24 -9.01 0.35
C ALA A 56 -5.14 -8.98 -0.74
N ASN A 57 -4.97 -7.85 -1.43
CA ASN A 57 -3.91 -7.70 -2.43
C ASN A 57 -2.51 -7.67 -1.79
N LYS A 58 -2.34 -6.98 -0.66
CA LYS A 58 -1.06 -6.97 0.07
C LYS A 58 -0.62 -8.37 0.52
N ALA A 59 -1.57 -9.20 0.95
CA ALA A 59 -1.28 -10.58 1.32
C ALA A 59 -0.75 -11.39 0.12
N LYS A 60 -1.37 -11.23 -1.05
CA LYS A 60 -0.92 -11.88 -2.30
C LYS A 60 0.48 -11.39 -2.72
N GLU A 61 0.68 -10.07 -2.72
CA GLU A 61 1.98 -9.47 -3.08
C GLU A 61 3.11 -9.94 -2.15
N ALA A 62 2.83 -10.07 -0.85
CA ALA A 62 3.81 -10.58 0.11
C ALA A 62 4.21 -12.04 -0.21
N MET A 63 3.24 -12.91 -0.50
CA MET A 63 3.50 -14.29 -0.89
C MET A 63 4.31 -14.38 -2.19
N GLU A 64 3.97 -13.58 -3.19
CA GLU A 64 4.72 -13.54 -4.46
C GLU A 64 6.15 -13.03 -4.28
N LEU A 65 6.36 -12.06 -3.40
CA LEU A 65 7.69 -11.53 -3.10
C LEU A 65 8.55 -12.58 -2.42
N GLU A 66 8.02 -13.27 -1.40
CA GLU A 66 8.70 -14.37 -0.72
C GLU A 66 9.10 -15.49 -1.69
N GLU A 67 8.20 -15.86 -2.61
CA GLU A 67 8.50 -16.90 -3.61
C GLU A 67 9.62 -16.46 -4.57
N LYS A 68 9.61 -15.21 -5.03
CA LYS A 68 10.66 -14.65 -5.88
C LYS A 68 12.00 -14.60 -5.16
N GLU A 69 12.02 -14.24 -3.87
CA GLU A 69 13.23 -14.21 -3.06
C GLU A 69 13.82 -15.61 -2.86
N LYS A 70 12.98 -16.62 -2.57
CA LYS A 70 13.42 -18.02 -2.48
C LYS A 70 14.05 -18.51 -3.78
N LYS A 71 13.39 -18.29 -4.92
CA LYS A 71 13.92 -18.65 -6.25
C LYS A 71 15.25 -17.95 -6.56
N ARG A 72 15.38 -16.69 -6.17
CA ARG A 72 16.63 -15.92 -6.36
C ARG A 72 17.75 -16.49 -5.49
N LEU A 73 17.45 -16.89 -4.26
CA LEU A 73 18.42 -17.50 -3.34
C LEU A 73 18.87 -18.87 -3.84
N GLU A 74 17.94 -19.73 -4.26
CA GLU A 74 18.25 -21.04 -4.85
C GLU A 74 19.14 -20.90 -6.09
N LYS A 75 18.80 -19.97 -7.00
CA LYS A 75 19.63 -19.69 -8.18
C LYS A 75 21.02 -19.20 -7.80
N HIS A 76 21.13 -18.35 -6.78
CA HIS A 76 22.41 -17.85 -6.31
C HIS A 76 23.28 -18.98 -5.73
N GLN A 77 22.70 -19.87 -4.92
CA GLN A 77 23.37 -21.04 -4.36
C GLN A 77 23.87 -22.00 -5.46
N ALA A 78 23.03 -22.32 -6.44
CA ALA A 78 23.42 -23.17 -7.57
C ALA A 78 24.58 -22.58 -8.39
N LEU A 79 24.61 -21.25 -8.56
CA LEU A 79 25.72 -20.56 -9.24
C LEU A 79 27.02 -20.63 -8.43
N GLU A 80 26.94 -20.50 -7.11
CA GLU A 80 28.11 -20.65 -6.23
C GLU A 80 28.67 -22.07 -6.25
N GLU A 81 27.81 -23.08 -6.23
CA GLU A 81 28.20 -24.49 -6.34
C GLU A 81 28.87 -24.77 -7.69
N PHE A 82 28.28 -24.29 -8.78
CA PHE A 82 28.87 -24.42 -10.12
C PHE A 82 30.25 -23.75 -10.20
N ARG A 83 30.41 -22.55 -9.61
CA ARG A 83 31.70 -21.85 -9.58
C ARG A 83 32.76 -22.64 -8.79
N LYS A 84 32.38 -23.24 -7.66
CA LYS A 84 33.29 -24.07 -6.85
C LYS A 84 33.70 -25.34 -7.60
N ALA A 85 32.79 -25.97 -8.33
CA ALA A 85 33.07 -27.16 -9.13
C ALA A 85 34.03 -26.91 -10.32
N GLN A 86 34.05 -25.70 -10.88
CA GLN A 86 34.94 -25.32 -11.99
C GLN A 86 36.39 -25.01 -11.54
N HIS A 87 36.60 -24.74 -10.24
CA HIS A 87 37.90 -24.40 -9.66
C HIS A 87 38.49 -25.52 -8.78
N SER A 88 37.87 -26.70 -8.80
CA SER A 88 38.35 -27.95 -8.21
C SER A 88 38.96 -28.85 -9.28
#